data_AF-A0A397DMU5-F1
#
_entry.id   AF-A0A397DMU5-F1
#
_cell.length_a   1.000
_cell.length_b   1.000
_cell.length_c   1.000
_cell.angle_alpha   90.00
_cell.angle_beta   90.00
_cell.angle_gamma   90.00
#
_symmetry.space_group_name_H-M   'P 1'
#
loop_
_entity.id
_entity.type
_entity.pdbx_description
1 polymer ?
#
loop_
_entity_poly.entity_id
_entity_poly.type
_entity_poly.pdbx_seq_one_letter_code
_entity_poly.pdbx_strand_id
1 'polypeptide(L)'
;MLAGTGATDFPAQLTGLTDEYSIIAFHPDTSQAQSLDFLEKDAHDAAAFMTGLGYDKAFLTGEDLALYAACADVATWSDERREEMIAVHGGVGPFQAKWTEWIATMARLLDDKNGDLCTAFLPDVKCKTLVLHGEQVVDSLVPAFQGEYLSERILHSKLIMLPDADHAFHMEDQWSAHTNQLIRTFLNEPDDSATHSREFSAMPPKDRKRSSIVTHSGPRC
;
A
#
# COMPACT_ATOMS: atom_id res chain seq x y z
N MET A 1 0.62 -2.08 6.24
CA MET A 1 0.29 -3.13 7.22
C MET A 1 0.07 -4.43 6.49
N LEU A 2 0.91 -5.43 6.77
CA LEU A 2 0.90 -6.75 6.10
C LEU A 2 0.98 -7.91 7.12
N ALA A 3 0.52 -7.65 8.35
CA ALA A 3 0.53 -8.58 9.48
C ALA A 3 -0.78 -8.59 10.28
N GLY A 4 -1.62 -7.55 10.17
CA GLY A 4 -2.86 -7.42 10.92
C GLY A 4 -4.11 -7.88 10.17
N THR A 5 -5.25 -7.35 10.62
CA THR A 5 -6.60 -7.67 10.17
C THR A 5 -7.36 -6.39 9.87
N GLY A 6 -8.44 -6.45 9.09
CA GLY A 6 -9.30 -5.29 8.88
C GLY A 6 -9.78 -4.58 10.17
N ALA A 7 -9.91 -5.32 11.28
CA ALA A 7 -10.32 -4.77 12.58
C ALA A 7 -9.18 -4.11 13.37
N THR A 8 -7.94 -4.58 13.24
CA THR A 8 -6.75 -4.00 13.89
C THR A 8 -6.14 -2.86 13.10
N ASP A 9 -6.34 -2.86 11.78
CA ASP A 9 -5.63 -2.00 10.84
C ASP A 9 -6.48 -0.78 10.43
N PHE A 10 -7.81 -0.84 10.60
CA PHE A 10 -8.73 0.26 10.30
C PHE A 10 -9.69 0.64 11.46
N PRO A 11 -9.30 0.58 12.76
CA PRO A 11 -10.23 0.81 13.87
C PRO A 11 -10.84 2.21 13.86
N ALA A 12 -10.06 3.22 13.48
CA ALA A 12 -10.53 4.60 13.39
C ALA A 12 -11.44 4.87 12.18
N GLN A 13 -11.34 4.09 11.09
CA GLN A 13 -12.23 4.18 9.94
C GLN A 13 -13.54 3.42 10.21
N LEU A 14 -13.44 2.23 10.83
CA LEU A 14 -14.57 1.40 11.25
C LEU A 14 -15.44 2.02 12.35
N THR A 15 -14.93 3.04 13.04
CA THR A 15 -15.70 3.83 14.02
C THR A 15 -16.05 5.21 13.47
N GLY A 16 -15.11 5.87 12.78
CA GLY A 16 -15.24 7.25 12.35
C GLY A 16 -15.97 7.49 11.02
N LEU A 17 -16.37 6.45 10.27
CA LEU A 17 -17.05 6.59 8.96
C LEU A 17 -18.38 5.82 8.83
N THR A 18 -18.75 4.96 9.80
CA THR A 18 -19.90 4.04 9.68
C THR A 18 -21.27 4.71 9.72
N ASP A 19 -21.36 5.92 10.27
CA ASP A 19 -22.62 6.70 10.28
C ASP A 19 -22.98 7.27 8.89
N GLU A 20 -22.00 7.33 7.98
CA GLU A 20 -22.13 7.90 6.63
C GLU A 20 -21.96 6.84 5.53
N TYR A 21 -21.18 5.79 5.77
CA TYR A 21 -20.77 4.81 4.76
C TYR A 21 -20.88 3.36 5.26
N SER A 22 -21.20 2.44 4.35
CA SER A 22 -21.04 1.01 4.60
C SER A 22 -19.57 0.61 4.43
N ILE A 23 -18.83 0.55 5.54
CA ILE A 23 -17.41 0.16 5.55
C ILE A 23 -17.27 -1.36 5.60
N ILE A 24 -16.41 -1.93 4.74
CA ILE A 24 -16.02 -3.34 4.78
C ILE A 24 -14.50 -3.40 4.84
N ALA A 25 -13.95 -3.97 5.91
CA ALA A 25 -12.51 -4.20 6.06
C ALA A 25 -12.21 -5.70 5.86
N PHE A 26 -11.66 -6.06 4.69
CA PHE A 26 -11.32 -7.42 4.32
C PHE A 26 -10.11 -7.95 5.12
N HIS A 27 -10.02 -9.27 5.30
CA HIS A 27 -8.83 -9.94 5.82
C HIS A 27 -8.35 -10.97 4.78
N PRO A 28 -7.10 -10.86 4.27
CA PRO A 28 -6.59 -11.75 3.24
C PRO A 28 -6.42 -13.20 3.73
N ASP A 29 -6.48 -14.16 2.80
CA ASP A 29 -6.27 -15.58 3.12
C ASP A 29 -4.78 -15.84 3.41
N THR A 30 -4.44 -15.78 4.69
CA THR A 30 -3.09 -16.03 5.21
C THR A 30 -2.48 -17.39 4.81
N SER A 31 -3.27 -18.34 4.28
CA SER A 31 -2.77 -19.61 3.73
C SER A 31 -1.97 -19.45 2.43
N GLN A 32 -2.18 -18.37 1.66
CA GLN A 32 -1.50 -18.13 0.38
C GLN A 32 -0.16 -17.39 0.50
N ALA A 33 0.18 -16.88 1.68
CA ALA A 33 1.30 -15.96 1.92
C ALA A 33 2.71 -16.47 1.52
N GLN A 34 2.89 -17.76 1.25
CA GLN A 34 4.16 -18.33 0.79
C GLN A 34 4.38 -18.20 -0.74
N SER A 35 3.33 -17.84 -1.48
CA SER A 35 3.30 -17.95 -2.94
C SER A 35 3.95 -16.74 -3.63
N LEU A 36 4.64 -16.92 -4.76
CA LEU A 36 5.26 -15.80 -5.52
C LEU A 36 4.23 -14.88 -6.21
N ASP A 37 3.01 -15.37 -6.33
CA ASP A 37 1.81 -14.67 -6.74
C ASP A 37 0.89 -14.38 -5.53
N PHE A 38 1.37 -14.39 -4.27
CA PHE A 38 0.49 -14.15 -3.12
C PHE A 38 -0.17 -12.77 -3.18
N LEU A 39 0.54 -11.70 -3.57
CA LEU A 39 -0.09 -10.39 -3.77
C LEU A 39 -1.05 -10.39 -4.96
N GLU A 40 -0.80 -11.19 -5.98
CA GLU A 40 -1.75 -11.38 -7.07
C GLU A 40 -2.99 -12.17 -6.62
N LYS A 41 -2.84 -13.12 -5.66
CA LYS A 41 -3.82 -14.05 -5.07
C LYS A 41 -4.65 -13.47 -3.93
N ASP A 42 -4.03 -12.92 -2.90
CA ASP A 42 -4.70 -12.13 -1.84
C ASP A 42 -5.50 -11.01 -2.50
N ALA A 43 -4.92 -10.35 -3.49
CA ALA A 43 -5.64 -9.38 -4.28
C ALA A 43 -6.42 -10.01 -5.45
N HIS A 44 -6.40 -11.32 -5.72
CA HIS A 44 -7.39 -12.02 -6.58
C HIS A 44 -8.60 -12.42 -5.76
N ASP A 45 -8.45 -12.66 -4.46
CA ASP A 45 -9.54 -12.94 -3.54
C ASP A 45 -10.19 -11.62 -3.11
N ALA A 46 -9.37 -10.60 -2.81
CA ALA A 46 -9.85 -9.22 -2.72
C ALA A 46 -10.37 -8.72 -4.07
N ALA A 47 -9.81 -9.12 -5.23
CA ALA A 47 -10.41 -8.79 -6.54
C ALA A 47 -11.56 -9.69 -6.94
N ALA A 48 -11.81 -10.85 -6.34
CA ALA A 48 -13.01 -11.64 -6.59
C ALA A 48 -14.16 -11.02 -5.79
N PHE A 49 -13.88 -10.63 -4.54
CA PHE A 49 -14.74 -9.78 -3.72
C PHE A 49 -15.01 -8.43 -4.42
N MET A 50 -13.96 -7.73 -4.86
CA MET A 50 -14.07 -6.47 -5.59
C MET A 50 -14.49 -6.65 -7.05
N THR A 51 -14.51 -7.83 -7.68
CA THR A 51 -15.11 -8.02 -9.02
C THR A 51 -16.63 -8.01 -8.93
N GLY A 52 -17.19 -8.17 -7.74
CA GLY A 52 -18.55 -7.75 -7.43
C GLY A 52 -18.74 -6.22 -7.43
N LEU A 53 -17.68 -5.38 -7.49
CA LEU A 53 -17.71 -3.95 -7.11
C LEU A 53 -16.79 -2.92 -7.84
N GLY A 54 -15.58 -3.24 -8.36
CA GLY A 54 -14.48 -2.25 -8.49
C GLY A 54 -13.14 -2.69 -9.12
N TYR A 55 -12.01 -2.60 -8.37
CA TYR A 55 -10.68 -2.21 -8.89
C TYR A 55 -9.44 -2.87 -8.21
N ASP A 56 -8.28 -2.87 -8.90
CA ASP A 56 -7.09 -3.71 -8.59
C ASP A 56 -5.67 -3.01 -8.62
N LYS A 57 -4.93 -3.02 -7.49
CA LYS A 57 -3.44 -3.32 -7.24
C LYS A 57 -2.27 -2.29 -7.42
N ALA A 58 -1.16 -2.49 -6.64
CA ALA A 58 0.03 -1.61 -6.35
C ALA A 58 1.45 -2.33 -6.39
N PHE A 59 2.62 -1.65 -6.31
CA PHE A 59 4.03 -2.17 -6.59
C PHE A 59 5.13 -1.93 -5.51
N LEU A 60 6.39 -2.39 -5.72
CA LEU A 60 7.56 -2.34 -4.78
C LEU A 60 8.94 -2.02 -5.44
N THR A 61 9.96 -1.66 -4.63
CA THR A 61 11.36 -1.46 -5.05
C THR A 61 12.41 -1.96 -4.03
N GLY A 62 13.70 -1.68 -4.29
CA GLY A 62 14.81 -1.99 -3.38
C GLY A 62 15.01 -1.01 -2.20
N GLU A 63 14.43 0.19 -2.24
CA GLU A 63 14.44 1.07 -1.06
C GLU A 63 13.48 0.54 0.02
N ASP A 64 12.32 0.00 -0.40
CA ASP A 64 11.40 -0.73 0.47
C ASP A 64 12.09 -1.93 1.17
N LEU A 65 12.91 -2.71 0.45
CA LEU A 65 13.67 -3.81 1.07
C LEU A 65 14.69 -3.36 2.11
N ALA A 66 15.29 -2.18 1.93
CA ALA A 66 16.23 -1.62 2.92
C ALA A 66 15.50 -1.24 4.21
N LEU A 67 14.29 -0.68 4.09
CA LEU A 67 13.40 -0.39 5.22
C LEU A 67 12.94 -1.69 5.91
N TYR A 68 12.55 -2.71 5.14
CA TYR A 68 12.15 -4.01 5.68
C TYR A 68 13.29 -4.73 6.42
N ALA A 69 14.52 -4.62 5.91
CA ALA A 69 15.70 -5.15 6.59
C ALA A 69 15.99 -4.43 7.92
N ALA A 70 15.72 -3.12 8.00
CA ALA A 70 15.92 -2.33 9.22
C ALA A 70 14.95 -2.71 10.37
N CYS A 71 13.77 -3.24 10.04
CA CYS A 71 12.76 -3.71 11.01
C CYS A 71 12.62 -5.25 11.06
N ALA A 72 13.61 -6.01 10.59
CA ALA A 72 13.55 -7.47 10.48
C ALA A 72 13.49 -8.24 11.82
N ASP A 73 14.02 -7.67 12.90
CA ASP A 73 13.91 -8.21 14.26
C ASP A 73 12.71 -7.58 14.97
N VAL A 74 11.65 -8.37 15.22
CA VAL A 74 10.45 -7.85 15.88
C VAL A 74 10.69 -7.50 17.35
N ALA A 75 11.81 -7.92 17.95
CA ALA A 75 12.18 -7.52 19.32
C ALA A 75 12.60 -6.04 19.40
N THR A 76 13.07 -5.43 18.31
CA THR A 76 13.49 -4.01 18.28
C THR A 76 12.34 -3.05 18.00
N TRP A 77 11.12 -3.55 17.80
CA TRP A 77 9.91 -2.75 17.61
C TRP A 77 9.44 -2.15 18.96
N SER A 78 8.63 -1.09 18.90
CA SER A 78 7.98 -0.53 20.10
C SER A 78 7.16 -1.60 20.82
N ASP A 79 7.15 -1.56 22.16
CA ASP A 79 6.49 -2.57 22.99
C ASP A 79 4.99 -2.68 22.63
N GLU A 80 4.32 -1.54 22.48
CA GLU A 80 2.93 -1.41 22.03
C GLU A 80 2.67 -2.16 20.72
N ARG A 81 3.37 -1.79 19.63
CA ARG A 81 3.13 -2.39 18.31
C ARG A 81 3.52 -3.87 18.26
N ARG A 82 4.53 -4.26 19.04
CA ARG A 82 4.96 -5.65 19.17
C ARG A 82 3.92 -6.49 19.92
N GLU A 83 3.31 -5.97 20.98
CA GLU A 83 2.26 -6.65 21.75
C GLU A 83 0.98 -6.86 20.91
N GLU A 84 0.56 -5.87 20.12
CA GLU A 84 -0.56 -6.01 19.18
C GLU A 84 -0.34 -7.16 18.18
N MET A 85 0.81 -7.19 17.51
CA MET A 85 1.12 -8.23 16.52
C MET A 85 1.35 -9.60 17.17
N ILE A 86 1.87 -9.66 18.40
CA ILE A 86 1.95 -10.88 19.21
C ILE A 86 0.55 -11.43 19.50
N ALA A 87 -0.43 -10.57 19.81
CA ALA A 87 -1.81 -10.98 20.06
C ALA A 87 -2.48 -11.54 18.79
N VAL A 88 -2.24 -10.92 17.62
CA VAL A 88 -2.74 -11.40 16.32
C VAL A 88 -2.13 -12.75 15.93
N HIS A 89 -0.82 -12.93 16.10
CA HIS A 89 -0.11 -14.13 15.64
C HIS A 89 0.03 -15.24 16.70
N GLY A 90 -0.47 -15.03 17.92
CA GLY A 90 -0.44 -16.03 19.00
C GLY A 90 0.95 -16.24 19.63
N GLY A 91 1.82 -15.24 19.58
CA GLY A 91 3.15 -15.28 20.22
C GLY A 91 4.27 -14.62 19.41
N VAL A 92 5.36 -14.25 20.11
CA VAL A 92 6.54 -13.61 19.49
C VAL A 92 7.27 -14.52 18.49
N GLY A 93 7.35 -15.83 18.77
CA GLY A 93 7.95 -16.81 17.86
C GLY A 93 7.19 -16.94 16.52
N PRO A 94 5.86 -17.21 16.54
CA PRO A 94 5.01 -17.17 15.36
C PRO A 94 5.08 -15.84 14.60
N PHE A 95 5.04 -14.69 15.30
CA PHE A 95 5.15 -13.38 14.67
C PHE A 95 6.49 -13.18 13.95
N GLN A 96 7.62 -13.41 14.63
CA GLN A 96 8.95 -13.31 14.02
C GLN A 96 9.09 -14.24 12.81
N ALA A 97 8.60 -15.47 12.89
CA ALA A 97 8.63 -16.41 11.76
C ALA A 97 7.83 -15.88 10.56
N LYS A 98 6.63 -15.34 10.79
CA LYS A 98 5.77 -14.79 9.74
C LYS A 98 6.39 -13.53 9.11
N TRP A 99 6.95 -12.66 9.93
CA TRP A 99 7.64 -11.44 9.48
C TRP A 99 8.87 -11.77 8.63
N THR A 100 9.69 -12.73 9.07
CA THR A 100 10.88 -13.20 8.33
C THR A 100 10.50 -13.79 6.97
N GLU A 101 9.43 -14.60 6.92
CA GLU A 101 8.86 -15.15 5.68
C GLU A 101 8.39 -14.05 4.71
N TRP A 102 7.72 -13.03 5.25
CA TRP A 102 7.22 -11.90 4.47
C TRP A 102 8.37 -11.09 3.85
N ILE A 103 9.40 -10.72 4.63
CA ILE A 103 10.60 -10.05 4.12
C ILE A 103 11.28 -10.87 3.02
N ALA A 104 11.46 -12.18 3.26
CA ALA A 104 12.07 -13.07 2.27
C ALA A 104 11.25 -13.16 0.97
N THR A 105 9.92 -13.02 1.06
CA THR A 105 9.04 -13.01 -0.11
C THR A 105 9.14 -11.69 -0.88
N MET A 106 9.22 -10.55 -0.19
CA MET A 106 9.47 -9.25 -0.83
C MET A 106 10.84 -9.20 -1.51
N ALA A 107 11.88 -9.80 -0.92
CA ALA A 107 13.18 -9.95 -1.56
C ALA A 107 13.11 -10.76 -2.87
N ARG A 108 12.43 -11.92 -2.86
CA ARG A 108 12.19 -12.71 -4.08
C ARG A 108 11.40 -11.95 -5.14
N LEU A 109 10.44 -11.10 -4.76
CA LEU A 109 9.70 -10.27 -5.71
C LEU A 109 10.59 -9.21 -6.38
N LEU A 110 11.57 -8.65 -5.66
CA LEU A 110 12.58 -7.78 -6.29
C LEU A 110 13.45 -8.56 -7.27
N ASP A 111 13.95 -9.73 -6.89
CA ASP A 111 14.86 -10.53 -7.71
C ASP A 111 14.16 -11.14 -8.96
N ASP A 112 13.01 -11.79 -8.77
CA ASP A 112 12.31 -12.57 -9.81
C ASP A 112 11.43 -11.71 -10.72
N LYS A 113 10.85 -10.61 -10.20
CA LYS A 113 9.96 -9.69 -10.95
C LYS A 113 10.55 -8.29 -11.15
N ASN A 114 11.82 -8.07 -10.81
CA ASN A 114 12.47 -6.75 -10.88
C ASN A 114 11.72 -5.69 -10.03
N GLY A 115 11.03 -6.11 -8.96
CA GLY A 115 10.19 -5.29 -8.09
C GLY A 115 8.78 -4.99 -8.62
N ASP A 116 8.51 -5.28 -9.89
CA ASP A 116 7.20 -5.01 -10.49
C ASP A 116 6.13 -5.97 -9.95
N LEU A 117 5.16 -5.42 -9.23
CA LEU A 117 3.95 -6.14 -8.85
C LEU A 117 2.71 -5.72 -9.66
N CYS A 118 2.69 -4.50 -10.23
CA CYS A 118 1.48 -3.96 -10.86
C CYS A 118 1.68 -2.83 -11.89
N THR A 119 2.89 -2.32 -12.10
CA THR A 119 3.11 -0.99 -12.73
C THR A 119 2.49 -0.89 -14.12
N ALA A 120 2.39 -2.01 -14.83
CA ALA A 120 1.72 -2.16 -16.12
C ALA A 120 0.17 -1.97 -16.11
N PHE A 121 -0.46 -2.04 -14.94
CA PHE A 121 -1.92 -1.95 -14.72
C PHE A 121 -2.38 -0.62 -14.12
N LEU A 122 -1.49 0.20 -13.55
CA LEU A 122 -1.84 1.54 -13.06
C LEU A 122 -2.61 2.40 -14.11
N PRO A 123 -2.26 2.36 -15.42
CA PRO A 123 -3.04 3.08 -16.45
C PRO A 123 -4.44 2.51 -16.69
N ASP A 124 -4.74 1.29 -16.24
CA ASP A 124 -6.04 0.63 -16.42
C ASP A 124 -7.04 1.04 -15.30
N VAL A 125 -6.58 1.66 -14.20
CA VAL A 125 -7.44 2.27 -13.16
C VAL A 125 -8.19 3.48 -13.73
N LYS A 126 -9.53 3.46 -13.68
CA LYS A 126 -10.42 4.50 -14.26
C LYS A 126 -11.22 5.31 -13.25
N CYS A 127 -11.34 4.86 -12.01
CA CYS A 127 -12.01 5.59 -10.94
C CYS A 127 -11.12 6.70 -10.39
N LYS A 128 -11.73 7.71 -9.77
CA LYS A 128 -11.01 8.69 -8.98
C LYS A 128 -10.28 7.95 -7.85
N THR A 129 -8.99 8.23 -7.65
CA THR A 129 -8.15 7.54 -6.65
C THR A 129 -7.53 8.55 -5.67
N LEU A 130 -7.62 8.29 -4.37
CA LEU A 130 -6.90 9.05 -3.35
C LEU A 130 -5.63 8.28 -2.97
N VAL A 131 -4.48 8.95 -3.02
CA VAL A 131 -3.20 8.43 -2.51
C VAL A 131 -2.84 9.29 -1.31
N LEU A 132 -2.77 8.68 -0.12
CA LEU A 132 -2.30 9.31 1.11
C LEU A 132 -0.95 8.70 1.49
N HIS A 133 0.03 9.52 1.87
CA HIS A 133 1.37 9.06 2.21
C HIS A 133 1.99 9.95 3.29
N GLY A 134 2.71 9.38 4.25
CA GLY A 134 3.53 10.15 5.20
C GLY A 134 4.77 10.75 4.53
N GLU A 135 5.29 11.87 5.01
CA GLU A 135 6.54 12.41 4.47
C GLU A 135 7.77 11.54 4.84
N GLN A 136 8.76 11.50 3.94
CA GLN A 136 9.86 10.52 3.91
C GLN A 136 10.68 10.38 5.20
N VAL A 137 10.69 11.40 6.06
CA VAL A 137 11.48 11.39 7.31
C VAL A 137 10.79 10.58 8.42
N VAL A 138 9.49 10.31 8.29
CA VAL A 138 8.66 9.70 9.35
C VAL A 138 8.05 8.36 8.92
N ASP A 139 7.68 8.19 7.64
CA ASP A 139 7.38 6.84 7.12
C ASP A 139 8.69 6.04 6.95
N SER A 140 8.90 5.10 7.87
CA SER A 140 10.08 4.23 7.91
C SER A 140 9.85 2.86 7.25
N LEU A 141 8.76 2.67 6.50
CA LEU A 141 8.42 1.42 5.82
C LEU A 141 8.14 1.59 4.32
N VAL A 142 7.68 2.75 3.88
CA VAL A 142 7.41 3.04 2.45
C VAL A 142 8.09 4.36 2.04
N PRO A 143 8.94 4.36 1.00
CA PRO A 143 9.55 5.59 0.50
C PRO A 143 8.54 6.53 -0.18
N ALA A 144 8.64 7.83 0.07
CA ALA A 144 7.69 8.83 -0.46
C ALA A 144 7.48 8.80 -1.99
N PHE A 145 8.51 8.43 -2.78
CA PHE A 145 8.38 8.32 -4.24
C PHE A 145 7.34 7.27 -4.66
N GLN A 146 6.98 6.30 -3.79
CA GLN A 146 5.92 5.32 -4.07
C GLN A 146 4.56 6.00 -4.24
N GLY A 147 4.23 6.95 -3.36
CA GLY A 147 3.01 7.75 -3.46
C GLY A 147 3.00 8.62 -4.72
N GLU A 148 4.13 9.24 -5.05
CA GLU A 148 4.34 10.00 -6.29
C GLU A 148 4.15 9.13 -7.53
N TYR A 149 4.81 7.97 -7.58
CA TYR A 149 4.80 7.06 -8.71
C TYR A 149 3.40 6.56 -9.03
N LEU A 150 2.63 6.18 -8.00
CA LEU A 150 1.22 5.80 -8.13
C LEU A 150 0.39 6.97 -8.68
N SER A 151 0.58 8.18 -8.14
CA SER A 151 -0.22 9.33 -8.54
C SER A 151 0.09 9.79 -9.98
N GLU A 152 1.35 9.72 -10.41
CA GLU A 152 1.74 10.03 -11.80
C GLU A 152 1.14 9.07 -12.86
N ARG A 153 0.79 7.84 -12.47
CA ARG A 153 0.41 6.76 -13.40
C ARG A 153 -1.06 6.33 -13.32
N ILE A 154 -1.79 6.78 -12.31
CA ILE A 154 -3.25 6.65 -12.21
C ILE A 154 -3.89 7.98 -12.65
N LEU A 155 -4.61 7.97 -13.77
CA LEU A 155 -5.07 9.15 -14.51
C LEU A 155 -5.95 10.13 -13.69
N HIS A 156 -6.74 9.61 -12.75
CA HIS A 156 -7.67 10.37 -11.91
C HIS A 156 -7.24 10.33 -10.43
N SER A 157 -5.93 10.35 -10.17
CA SER A 157 -5.39 10.29 -8.81
C SER A 157 -5.20 11.67 -8.17
N LYS A 158 -5.22 11.67 -6.84
CA LYS A 158 -4.91 12.81 -5.98
C LYS A 158 -3.95 12.36 -4.90
N LEU A 159 -2.68 12.76 -4.98
CA LEU A 159 -1.72 12.60 -3.90
C LEU A 159 -1.91 13.69 -2.83
N ILE A 160 -1.90 13.28 -1.57
CA ILE A 160 -1.73 14.15 -0.41
C ILE A 160 -0.59 13.59 0.44
N MET A 161 0.49 14.37 0.55
CA MET A 161 1.55 14.12 1.52
C MET A 161 1.10 14.67 2.88
N LEU A 162 1.24 13.84 3.92
CA LEU A 162 0.95 14.19 5.30
C LEU A 162 2.29 14.51 6.01
N PRO A 163 2.56 15.78 6.36
CA PRO A 163 3.79 16.13 7.07
C PRO A 163 3.77 15.49 8.46
N ASP A 164 4.94 15.09 8.99
CA ASP A 164 5.07 14.49 10.32
C ASP A 164 4.22 13.22 10.58
N ALA A 165 3.74 12.54 9.53
CA ALA A 165 2.92 11.33 9.61
C ALA A 165 3.75 10.07 9.30
N ASP A 166 3.62 9.03 10.13
CA ASP A 166 4.33 7.75 10.00
C ASP A 166 3.54 6.71 9.17
N HIS A 167 4.02 5.48 9.04
CA HIS A 167 3.29 4.40 8.33
C HIS A 167 1.88 4.13 8.91
N ALA A 168 1.69 4.37 10.22
CA ALA A 168 0.48 4.09 10.98
C ALA A 168 -0.52 5.26 11.07
N PHE A 169 -0.26 6.41 10.42
CA PHE A 169 -1.01 7.67 10.55
C PHE A 169 -2.56 7.54 10.58
N HIS A 170 -3.13 6.60 9.85
CA HIS A 170 -4.59 6.42 9.75
C HIS A 170 -5.21 5.76 10.98
N MET A 171 -4.40 5.14 11.84
CA MET A 171 -4.79 4.59 13.15
C MET A 171 -4.51 5.57 14.30
N GLU A 172 -3.44 6.37 14.23
CA GLU A 172 -3.03 7.27 15.31
C GLU A 172 -4.10 8.34 15.61
N ASP A 173 -4.36 8.63 16.90
CA ASP A 173 -5.35 9.65 17.32
C ASP A 173 -5.12 11.04 16.68
N GLN A 174 -3.86 11.41 16.48
CA GLN A 174 -3.45 12.71 15.93
C GLN A 174 -3.75 12.87 14.42
N TRP A 175 -3.77 11.77 13.67
CA TRP A 175 -3.89 11.77 12.20
C TRP A 175 -5.16 11.07 11.68
N SER A 176 -5.76 10.17 12.46
CA SER A 176 -6.91 9.36 12.04
C SER A 176 -8.17 10.19 11.76
N ALA A 177 -8.47 11.18 12.61
CA ALA A 177 -9.58 12.11 12.39
C ALA A 177 -9.37 12.96 11.13
N HIS A 178 -8.14 13.41 10.88
CA HIS A 178 -7.78 14.15 9.67
C HIS A 178 -7.89 13.26 8.43
N THR A 179 -7.38 12.03 8.50
CA THR A 179 -7.47 11.01 7.45
C THR A 179 -8.92 10.72 7.08
N ASN A 180 -9.79 10.50 8.07
CA ASN A 180 -11.22 10.31 7.84
C ASN A 180 -11.87 11.55 7.20
N GLN A 181 -11.43 12.77 7.53
CA GLN A 181 -11.90 13.98 6.88
C GLN A 181 -11.41 14.11 5.43
N LEU A 182 -10.18 13.69 5.12
CA LEU A 182 -9.66 13.63 3.75
C LEU A 182 -10.44 12.62 2.90
N ILE A 183 -10.72 11.43 3.46
CA ILE A 183 -11.56 10.39 2.83
C ILE A 183 -12.97 10.94 2.54
N ARG A 184 -13.65 11.54 3.52
CA ARG A 184 -14.96 12.21 3.32
C ARG A 184 -14.90 13.26 2.22
N THR A 185 -13.89 14.12 2.26
CA THR A 185 -13.75 15.23 1.30
C THR A 185 -13.59 14.68 -0.12
N PHE A 186 -12.77 13.65 -0.28
CA PHE A 186 -12.52 12.98 -1.56
C PHE A 186 -13.73 12.19 -2.10
N LEU A 187 -14.48 11.51 -1.23
CA LEU A 187 -15.69 10.78 -1.61
C LEU A 187 -16.87 11.71 -1.97
N ASN A 188 -16.88 12.94 -1.45
CA ASN A 188 -17.94 13.92 -1.74
C ASN A 188 -17.56 14.98 -2.78
N GLU A 189 -16.27 15.15 -3.13
CA GLU A 189 -15.88 16.03 -4.24
C GLU A 189 -16.29 15.42 -5.60
N PRO A 190 -16.72 16.23 -6.58
CA PRO A 190 -17.16 15.71 -7.89
C PRO A 190 -16.11 14.83 -8.57
N ASP A 191 -16.55 13.88 -9.38
CA ASP A 191 -15.63 13.08 -10.18
C ASP A 191 -15.03 13.90 -11.32
N ASP A 192 -13.70 14.00 -11.30
CA ASP A 192 -12.90 14.81 -12.22
C ASP A 192 -12.64 14.10 -13.57
N SER A 193 -13.44 13.09 -13.89
CA SER A 193 -13.38 12.29 -15.13
C SER A 193 -13.38 13.10 -16.44
N ALA A 194 -13.81 14.36 -16.40
CA ALA A 194 -13.83 15.29 -17.53
C ALA A 194 -12.61 16.25 -17.57
N THR A 195 -11.79 16.29 -16.52
CA THR A 195 -10.60 17.15 -16.41
C THR A 195 -9.35 16.29 -16.30
N HIS A 196 -8.48 16.39 -17.30
CA HIS A 196 -7.16 15.74 -17.29
C HIS A 196 -6.21 16.56 -16.38
N SER A 197 -6.44 16.48 -15.06
CA SER A 197 -5.96 17.45 -14.07
C SER A 197 -4.44 17.51 -13.88
N ARG A 198 -3.68 16.55 -14.44
CA ARG A 198 -2.22 16.55 -14.52
C ARG A 198 -1.75 16.04 -15.89
N GLU A 199 -0.59 16.50 -16.35
CA GLU A 199 0.06 15.93 -17.53
C GLU A 199 0.40 14.46 -17.24
N PHE A 200 -0.34 13.55 -17.88
CA PHE A 200 -0.08 12.12 -17.78
C PHE A 200 1.28 11.83 -18.40
N SER A 201 2.29 11.55 -17.56
CA SER A 201 3.62 11.13 -17.98
C SER A 201 3.52 9.79 -18.71
N ALA A 202 3.37 9.86 -20.03
CA ALA A 202 3.06 8.72 -20.87
C ALA A 202 4.13 7.62 -20.74
N MET A 203 3.77 6.50 -20.11
CA MET A 203 4.56 5.28 -20.15
C MET A 203 4.71 4.82 -21.61
N PRO A 204 5.87 4.25 -22.00
CA PRO A 204 6.04 3.68 -23.32
C PRO A 204 5.03 2.54 -23.58
N PRO A 205 4.70 2.23 -24.85
CA PRO A 205 3.61 1.31 -25.17
C PRO A 205 3.74 -0.09 -24.55
N LYS A 206 2.60 -0.74 -24.28
CA LYS A 206 2.49 -2.14 -23.81
C LYS A 206 3.07 -3.16 -24.80
N ASP A 207 4.39 -3.20 -24.94
CA ASP A 207 5.10 -4.18 -25.77
C ASP A 207 5.37 -5.46 -24.95
N ARG A 208 4.36 -6.33 -24.93
CA ARG A 208 4.25 -7.57 -24.11
C ARG A 208 5.33 -8.64 -24.41
N LYS A 209 6.40 -8.28 -25.12
CA LYS A 209 7.51 -9.15 -25.56
C LYS A 209 8.87 -8.43 -25.61
N ARG A 210 9.22 -7.63 -24.60
CA ARG A 210 10.63 -7.35 -24.28
C ARG A 210 10.83 -7.02 -22.81
N SER A 211 11.69 -7.80 -22.15
CA SER A 211 12.40 -7.30 -20.97
C SER A 211 13.33 -6.20 -21.46
N SER A 212 12.99 -4.96 -21.12
CA SER A 212 13.88 -3.81 -21.23
C SER A 212 14.09 -3.26 -19.82
N ILE A 213 15.32 -3.39 -19.33
CA ILE A 213 15.73 -2.87 -18.04
C ILE A 213 15.47 -1.36 -18.00
N VAL A 214 14.61 -0.91 -17.08
CA VAL A 214 14.41 0.52 -16.82
C VAL A 214 15.33 0.94 -15.68
N THR A 215 16.57 1.33 -16.03
CA THR A 215 17.45 2.02 -15.08
C THR A 215 17.04 3.49 -14.98
N HIS A 216 16.39 3.88 -13.89
CA HIS A 216 16.19 5.29 -13.57
C HIS A 216 17.54 5.94 -13.20
N SER A 217 18.18 6.57 -14.19
CA SER A 217 19.32 7.47 -14.00
C SER A 217 18.84 8.92 -14.07
N GLY A 218 18.16 9.38 -13.02
CA GLY A 218 17.78 10.79 -12.83
C GLY A 218 18.89 11.59 -12.12
N PRO A 219 19.03 12.90 -12.39
CA PRO A 219 20.16 13.67 -11.89
C PRO A 219 20.06 13.95 -10.38
N ARG A 220 21.16 13.73 -9.66
CA ARG A 220 21.32 14.28 -8.31
C ARG A 220 21.63 15.77 -8.42
N CYS A 221 20.74 16.60 -7.89
CA CYS A 221 20.96 18.01 -7.57
C CYS A 221 20.64 18.20 -6.09
#